data_AF-A0A177YHF4-F1
#
_entry.id   AF-A0A177YHF4-F1
#
_cell.length_a   1.000
_cell.length_b   1.000
_cell.length_c   1.000
_cell.angle_alpha   90.00
_cell.angle_beta   90.00
_cell.angle_gamma   90.00
#
_symmetry.space_group_name_H-M   'P 1'
#
loop_
_entity.id
_entity.type
_entity.pdbx_description
1 polymer ?
#
loop_
_entity_poly.entity_id
_entity_poly.type
_entity_poly.pdbx_seq_one_letter_code
_entity_poly.pdbx_strand_id
1 'polypeptide(L)'
;MESHGHGHGHSDAPAPLTPLAARIVVGLLVAIGLAVVAGAIVLWPSEQHVDIPLPFQTSGGGAVTTEAGTVVSQDIGACGSASAGRVFTGNPTPPVSAGYDCQRSIVAIESGPNAGTKTLLEIVPGPGQPDLRTGESIRLVRQTDPSGTTQYSFNDFSRGLPLALIVAVFAVVICIVARWRGFRALIGLIIAFAVLVVFMLPALLDGAPAIPVALVAGSIILYAVLYLAHGVNLRTSSALLGTLTSMALAAVLSYVAIRMTHLTGLSEEQNTDVQAYIQHVSITGLLLAGFIIGSLGVLNDVTITQASAAFEIAGADSTTTRRHIFSSAMRVGRDHIASTVYTLVLAYAGGALPLLLLFSVAGRSIQDVLTGDAVAIEIVRSSVGGISLALSVPLTTAIAALLARPGGVPTKKSGRHSK
;
A
#
# COMPACT_ATOMS: atom_id res chain seq x y z
N MET A 1 -51.76 -32.81 24.99
CA MET A 1 -51.07 -31.51 24.99
C MET A 1 -49.84 -31.69 25.84
N GLU A 2 -48.71 -32.06 25.23
CA GLU A 2 -47.34 -31.75 25.66
C GLU A 2 -46.35 -32.43 24.69
N SER A 3 -45.45 -31.62 24.16
CA SER A 3 -44.59 -31.87 23.02
C SER A 3 -43.23 -32.42 23.44
N HIS A 4 -42.74 -33.43 22.73
CA HIS A 4 -41.34 -33.85 22.76
C HIS A 4 -40.45 -32.79 22.11
N GLY A 5 -39.57 -32.16 22.89
CA GLY A 5 -38.49 -31.30 22.39
C GLY A 5 -37.24 -32.14 22.14
N HIS A 6 -36.96 -32.48 20.88
CA HIS A 6 -35.65 -33.00 20.47
C HIS A 6 -34.77 -31.84 20.00
N GLY A 7 -33.77 -31.48 20.80
CA GLY A 7 -32.71 -30.56 20.41
C GLY A 7 -31.72 -31.26 19.48
N HIS A 8 -31.69 -30.88 18.20
CA HIS A 8 -30.61 -31.26 17.29
C HIS A 8 -29.47 -30.25 17.43
N GLY A 9 -28.41 -30.65 18.15
CA GLY A 9 -27.12 -29.98 18.08
C GLY A 9 -26.46 -30.30 16.73
N HIS A 10 -26.42 -29.30 15.83
CA HIS A 10 -25.56 -29.34 14.66
C HIS A 10 -24.11 -29.23 15.14
N SER A 11 -23.41 -30.36 15.14
CA SER A 11 -21.95 -30.38 15.26
C SER A 11 -21.36 -30.14 13.86
N ASP A 12 -20.70 -28.99 13.71
CA ASP A 12 -19.80 -28.70 12.59
C ASP A 12 -18.61 -29.66 12.64
N ALA A 13 -18.79 -30.89 12.15
CA ALA A 13 -17.68 -31.82 11.94
C ALA A 13 -17.10 -31.56 10.55
N PRO A 14 -15.81 -31.15 10.42
CA PRO A 14 -15.17 -31.00 9.12
C PRO A 14 -15.10 -32.36 8.44
N ALA A 15 -15.53 -32.42 7.17
CA ALA A 15 -15.40 -33.62 6.34
C ALA A 15 -13.95 -34.15 6.37
N PRO A 16 -13.72 -35.46 6.47
CA PRO A 16 -12.37 -36.03 6.47
C PRO A 16 -11.72 -35.73 5.11
N LEU A 17 -10.50 -35.20 5.12
CA LEU A 17 -9.78 -34.65 3.95
C LEU A 17 -8.76 -35.66 3.38
N THR A 18 -8.13 -35.38 2.23
CA THR A 18 -6.99 -36.20 1.76
C THR A 18 -5.77 -35.92 2.63
N PRO A 19 -5.26 -36.88 3.42
CA PRO A 19 -4.12 -36.63 4.31
C PRO A 19 -2.84 -36.29 3.54
N LEU A 20 -2.68 -36.75 2.29
CA LEU A 20 -1.48 -36.49 1.48
C LEU A 20 -1.43 -35.05 0.94
N ALA A 21 -2.52 -34.56 0.31
CA ALA A 21 -2.54 -33.22 -0.29
C ALA A 21 -2.39 -32.13 0.77
N ALA A 22 -3.04 -32.31 1.92
CA ALA A 22 -2.89 -31.42 3.06
C ALA A 22 -1.44 -31.39 3.58
N ARG A 23 -0.78 -32.56 3.72
CA ARG A 23 0.63 -32.64 4.13
C ARG A 23 1.57 -31.97 3.13
N ILE A 24 1.33 -32.13 1.83
CA ILE A 24 2.15 -31.48 0.79
C ILE A 24 2.01 -29.96 0.87
N VAL A 25 0.78 -29.43 0.94
CA VAL A 25 0.57 -27.98 1.00
C VAL A 25 1.13 -27.38 2.29
N VAL A 26 0.88 -28.01 3.43
CA VAL A 26 1.44 -27.55 4.71
C VAL A 26 2.97 -27.64 4.69
N GLY A 27 3.54 -28.74 4.20
CA GLY A 27 4.99 -28.91 4.09
C GLY A 27 5.63 -27.85 3.18
N LEU A 28 4.99 -27.54 2.05
CA LEU A 28 5.44 -26.50 1.13
C LEU A 28 5.36 -25.10 1.77
N LEU A 29 4.26 -24.79 2.46
CA LEU A 29 4.14 -23.53 3.19
C LEU A 29 5.16 -23.41 4.31
N VAL A 30 5.43 -24.48 5.06
CA VAL A 30 6.49 -24.47 6.08
C VAL A 30 7.85 -24.22 5.43
N ALA A 31 8.17 -24.90 4.32
CA ALA A 31 9.42 -24.69 3.59
C ALA A 31 9.56 -23.25 3.07
N ILE A 32 8.48 -22.68 2.50
CA ILE A 32 8.46 -21.28 2.06
C ILE A 32 8.61 -20.35 3.25
N GLY A 33 7.91 -20.58 4.37
CA GLY A 33 8.02 -19.78 5.58
C GLY A 33 9.44 -19.76 6.14
N LEU A 34 10.12 -20.91 6.16
CA LEU A 34 11.53 -20.99 6.53
C LEU A 34 12.44 -20.22 5.56
N ALA A 35 12.20 -20.32 4.25
CA ALA A 35 12.94 -19.55 3.26
C ALA A 35 12.70 -18.03 3.39
N VAL A 36 11.48 -17.61 3.74
CA VAL A 36 11.13 -16.21 3.99
C VAL A 36 11.83 -15.70 5.24
N VAL A 37 11.87 -16.47 6.33
CA VAL A 37 12.61 -16.11 7.54
C VAL A 37 14.11 -16.01 7.26
N ALA A 38 14.69 -16.98 6.55
CA ALA A 38 16.09 -16.93 6.14
C ALA A 38 16.38 -15.72 5.25
N GLY A 39 15.50 -15.43 4.29
CA GLY A 39 15.58 -14.25 3.42
C GLY A 39 15.49 -12.94 4.21
N ALA A 40 14.61 -12.86 5.20
CA ALA A 40 14.47 -11.68 6.07
C ALA A 40 15.72 -11.45 6.91
N ILE A 41 16.38 -12.52 7.39
CA ILE A 41 17.64 -12.44 8.14
C ILE A 41 18.79 -12.01 7.21
N VAL A 42 18.88 -12.59 6.02
CA VAL A 42 19.96 -12.29 5.04
C VAL A 42 19.83 -10.88 4.47
N LEU A 43 18.60 -10.44 4.21
CA LEU A 43 18.28 -9.12 3.65
C LEU A 43 17.93 -8.10 4.75
N TRP A 44 18.22 -8.42 6.01
CA TRP A 44 17.94 -7.49 7.10
C TRP A 44 18.73 -6.21 6.89
N PRO A 45 18.10 -5.03 6.93
CA PRO A 45 18.81 -3.78 6.75
C PRO A 45 19.88 -3.61 7.82
N SER A 46 21.08 -3.30 7.38
CA SER A 46 22.12 -2.77 8.26
C SER A 46 21.76 -1.33 8.63
N GLU A 47 22.08 -0.87 9.84
CA GLU A 47 21.86 0.52 10.25
C GLU A 47 22.86 1.47 9.56
N GLN A 48 22.97 1.43 8.23
CA GLN A 48 23.76 2.41 7.50
C GLN A 48 23.08 3.77 7.63
N HIS A 49 23.81 4.71 8.20
CA HIS A 49 23.43 6.12 8.17
C HIS A 49 23.52 6.58 6.71
N VAL A 50 22.37 6.72 6.05
CA VAL A 50 22.29 7.45 4.79
C VAL A 50 22.39 8.92 5.13
N ASP A 51 23.40 9.60 4.59
CA ASP A 51 23.53 11.04 4.74
C ASP A 51 22.25 11.70 4.23
N ILE A 52 21.69 12.59 5.05
CA ILE A 52 20.46 13.29 4.70
C ILE A 52 20.76 14.12 3.44
N PRO A 53 19.98 14.05 2.36
CA PRO A 53 20.28 14.84 1.18
C PRO A 53 20.18 16.34 1.44
N LEU A 54 20.99 17.17 0.75
CA LEU A 54 21.05 18.63 0.95
C LEU A 54 19.68 19.35 1.04
N PRO A 55 18.65 19.04 0.22
CA PRO A 55 17.34 19.68 0.35
C PRO A 55 16.62 19.37 1.67
N PHE A 56 16.97 18.25 2.30
CA PHE A 56 16.41 17.79 3.58
C PHE A 56 17.36 18.08 4.76
N GLN A 57 18.50 18.72 4.50
CA GLN A 57 19.43 19.17 5.54
C GLN A 57 19.14 20.61 5.95
N THR A 58 19.34 20.87 7.24
CA THR A 58 19.56 22.22 7.76
C THR A 58 20.98 22.67 7.43
N SER A 59 21.26 23.96 7.57
CA SER A 59 22.63 24.51 7.46
C SER A 59 23.66 23.85 8.39
N GLY A 60 23.20 23.22 9.48
CA GLY A 60 24.04 22.45 10.40
C GLY A 60 24.20 20.97 10.04
N GLY A 61 23.73 20.52 8.87
CA GLY A 61 23.82 19.14 8.40
C GLY A 61 22.82 18.15 9.02
N GLY A 62 22.03 18.58 10.02
CA GLY A 62 20.95 17.77 10.60
C GLY A 62 19.66 17.82 9.78
N ALA A 63 18.73 16.89 10.03
CA ALA A 63 17.45 16.83 9.32
C ALA A 63 16.62 18.10 9.50
N VAL A 64 15.91 18.50 8.43
CA VAL A 64 14.93 19.58 8.50
C VAL A 64 13.87 19.26 9.57
N THR A 65 13.75 20.15 10.55
CA THR A 65 12.72 20.07 11.59
C THR A 65 11.56 20.99 11.26
N THR A 66 10.35 20.50 11.49
CA THR A 66 9.13 21.29 11.36
C THR A 66 8.56 21.64 12.73
N GLU A 67 8.09 22.88 12.88
CA GLU A 67 7.48 23.39 14.12
C GLU A 67 6.01 23.72 13.88
N ALA A 68 5.18 23.61 14.92
CA ALA A 68 3.79 24.01 14.89
C ALA A 68 3.64 25.53 14.99
N GLY A 69 2.68 26.08 14.24
CA GLY A 69 2.28 27.47 14.38
C GLY A 69 0.82 27.69 14.00
N THR A 70 0.26 28.81 14.47
CA THR A 70 -1.11 29.23 14.12
C THR A 70 -1.10 30.64 13.55
N VAL A 71 -1.80 30.83 12.44
CA VAL A 71 -1.96 32.15 11.83
C VAL A 71 -2.85 33.01 12.73
N VAL A 72 -2.31 34.10 13.28
CA VAL A 72 -3.02 35.01 14.19
C VAL A 72 -3.62 36.22 13.49
N SER A 73 -3.05 36.61 12.35
CA SER A 73 -3.61 37.64 11.50
C SER A 73 -3.12 37.46 10.06
N GLN A 74 -3.96 37.84 9.12
CA GLN A 74 -3.65 37.89 7.70
C GLN A 74 -4.15 39.22 7.14
N ASP A 75 -3.33 39.86 6.32
CA ASP A 75 -3.71 41.06 5.57
C ASP A 75 -2.98 41.11 4.20
N ILE A 76 -3.40 42.02 3.33
CA ILE A 76 -2.68 42.35 2.10
C ILE A 76 -2.02 43.71 2.32
N GLY A 77 -0.73 43.80 2.04
CA GLY A 77 0.00 45.05 2.11
C GLY A 77 1.43 44.94 1.60
N ALA A 78 2.19 46.02 1.75
CA ALA A 78 3.56 46.10 1.25
C ALA A 78 4.44 45.01 1.88
N CYS A 79 5.16 44.29 1.02
CA CYS A 79 6.09 43.23 1.40
C CYS A 79 7.54 43.68 1.32
N GLY A 80 8.45 42.89 1.89
CA GLY A 80 9.84 43.26 2.16
C GLY A 80 10.08 43.69 3.60
N SER A 81 9.28 43.22 4.55
CA SER A 81 9.52 43.46 5.97
C SER A 81 10.82 42.81 6.44
N ALA A 82 11.61 43.51 7.25
CA ALA A 82 12.77 42.90 7.92
C ALA A 82 12.38 41.81 8.95
N SER A 83 11.09 41.71 9.31
CA SER A 83 10.54 40.66 10.16
C SER A 83 10.11 39.41 9.38
N ALA A 84 10.11 39.46 8.04
CA ALA A 84 9.72 38.33 7.20
C ALA A 84 10.64 37.12 7.47
N GLY A 85 10.01 35.99 7.81
CA GLY A 85 10.65 34.75 8.22
C GLY A 85 11.41 34.82 9.55
N ARG A 86 11.54 35.97 10.21
CA ARG A 86 12.32 36.12 11.43
C ARG A 86 11.44 36.08 12.68
N VAL A 87 12.05 35.68 13.78
CA VAL A 87 11.40 35.69 15.09
C VAL A 87 11.32 37.11 15.62
N PHE A 88 10.14 37.54 16.06
CA PHE A 88 9.93 38.82 16.73
C PHE A 88 8.90 38.74 17.86
N THR A 89 8.93 39.76 18.72
CA THR A 89 7.95 39.99 19.78
C THR A 89 7.23 41.32 19.53
N GLY A 90 5.90 41.31 19.52
CA GLY A 90 5.09 42.52 19.25
C GLY A 90 4.60 42.60 17.80
N ASN A 91 4.78 43.76 17.17
CA ASN A 91 4.35 44.03 15.79
C ASN A 91 5.54 43.89 14.82
N PRO A 92 5.32 43.42 13.58
CA PRO A 92 6.37 43.32 12.58
C PRO A 92 6.85 44.71 12.14
N THR A 93 8.13 44.81 11.82
CA THR A 93 8.72 46.03 11.25
C THR A 93 8.16 46.31 9.87
N PRO A 94 7.63 47.50 9.56
CA PRO A 94 7.21 47.84 8.20
C PRO A 94 8.37 47.75 7.19
N PRO A 95 8.10 47.43 5.92
CA PRO A 95 9.11 47.45 4.87
C PRO A 95 9.66 48.87 4.64
N VAL A 96 10.96 48.98 4.33
CA VAL A 96 11.64 50.27 4.07
C VAL A 96 11.25 50.85 2.71
N SER A 97 10.86 49.98 1.76
CA SER A 97 10.37 50.35 0.43
C SER A 97 9.24 49.42 0.02
N ALA A 98 8.07 49.97 -0.33
CA ALA A 98 6.93 49.21 -0.84
C ALA A 98 7.11 48.92 -2.34
N GLY A 99 7.81 47.83 -2.67
CA GLY A 99 8.03 47.41 -4.06
C GLY A 99 6.81 46.75 -4.71
N TYR A 100 6.02 46.00 -3.92
CA TYR A 100 4.78 45.34 -4.32
C TYR A 100 3.97 44.94 -3.09
N ASP A 101 2.66 44.74 -3.27
CA ASP A 101 1.77 44.18 -2.23
C ASP A 101 1.73 42.66 -2.31
N CYS A 102 1.72 42.02 -1.16
CA CYS A 102 1.55 40.58 -1.06
C CYS A 102 0.74 40.19 0.17
N GLN A 103 0.42 38.91 0.29
CA GLN A 103 -0.30 38.38 1.42
C GLN A 103 0.66 38.23 2.60
N ARG A 104 0.32 38.85 3.71
CA ARG A 104 1.14 38.90 4.93
C ARG A 104 0.41 38.18 6.04
N SER A 105 1.01 37.12 6.56
CA SER A 105 0.44 36.32 7.64
C SER A 105 1.37 36.34 8.85
N ILE A 106 0.88 36.90 9.97
CA ILE A 106 1.57 36.78 11.25
C ILE A 106 1.21 35.42 11.83
N VAL A 107 2.23 34.65 12.19
CA VAL A 107 2.10 33.30 12.72
C VAL A 107 2.66 33.27 14.13
N ALA A 108 1.87 32.82 15.09
CA ALA A 108 2.35 32.47 16.42
C ALA A 108 3.05 31.12 16.35
N ILE A 109 4.28 31.05 16.86
CA ILE A 109 5.07 29.82 16.93
C ILE A 109 4.67 29.08 18.22
N GLU A 110 4.25 27.83 18.10
CA GLU A 110 3.67 27.05 19.19
C GLU A 110 4.62 25.96 19.72
N SER A 111 5.58 25.52 18.91
CA SER A 111 6.58 24.52 19.32
C SER A 111 8.01 24.94 18.99
N GLY A 112 8.95 24.21 19.58
CA GLY A 112 10.38 24.40 19.35
C GLY A 112 11.00 25.53 20.16
N PRO A 113 12.26 25.90 19.86
CA PRO A 113 13.04 26.85 20.65
C PRO A 113 12.45 28.28 20.72
N ASN A 114 11.55 28.62 19.78
CA ASN A 114 10.93 29.94 19.67
C ASN A 114 9.44 29.94 20.02
N ALA A 115 8.94 28.92 20.73
CA ALA A 115 7.55 28.86 21.16
C ALA A 115 7.14 30.11 21.99
N GLY A 116 5.94 30.63 21.72
CA GLY A 116 5.41 31.85 22.34
C GLY A 116 5.81 33.15 21.64
N THR A 117 6.62 33.08 20.59
CA THR A 117 6.98 34.23 19.74
C THR A 117 6.21 34.23 18.42
N LYS A 118 6.48 35.19 17.54
CA LYS A 118 5.83 35.32 16.23
C LYS A 118 6.84 35.34 15.10
N THR A 119 6.40 34.95 13.91
CA THR A 119 7.07 35.16 12.63
C THR A 119 6.09 35.75 11.63
N LEU A 120 6.61 36.40 10.58
CA LEU A 120 5.84 36.98 9.50
C LEU A 120 6.11 36.19 8.23
N LEU A 121 5.06 35.65 7.61
CA LEU A 121 5.15 35.01 6.30
C LEU A 121 4.63 35.98 5.25
N GLU A 122 5.43 36.21 4.22
CA GLU A 122 5.07 37.05 3.07
C GLU A 122 4.96 36.14 1.85
N ILE A 123 3.75 36.02 1.31
CA ILE A 123 3.43 35.13 0.18
C ILE A 123 3.03 35.99 -1.01
N VAL A 124 3.84 35.89 -2.06
CA VAL A 124 3.57 36.56 -3.34
C VAL A 124 2.36 35.89 -4.00
N PRO A 125 1.33 36.65 -4.42
CA PRO A 125 0.18 36.07 -5.12
C PRO A 125 0.62 35.32 -6.39
N GLY A 126 0.11 34.09 -6.56
CA GLY A 126 0.42 33.27 -7.72
C GLY A 126 -0.34 31.94 -7.69
N PRO A 127 -0.42 31.24 -8.83
CA PRO A 127 -1.04 29.91 -8.87
C PRO A 127 -0.29 28.95 -7.94
N GLY A 128 -1.04 28.18 -7.14
CA GLY A 128 -0.49 27.19 -6.21
C GLY A 128 0.06 27.76 -4.90
N GLN A 129 -0.03 29.08 -4.68
CA GLN A 129 0.40 29.69 -3.42
C GLN A 129 -0.63 29.44 -2.32
N PRO A 130 -0.19 29.15 -1.08
CA PRO A 130 -1.11 28.84 0.01
C PRO A 130 -1.82 30.12 0.51
N ASP A 131 -3.12 30.01 0.77
CA ASP A 131 -3.89 31.06 1.43
C ASP A 131 -3.91 30.78 2.94
N LEU A 132 -3.07 31.49 3.71
CA LEU A 132 -2.87 31.25 5.14
C LEU A 132 -3.80 32.08 6.01
N ARG A 133 -5.04 31.63 6.23
CA ARG A 133 -6.11 32.39 6.90
C ARG A 133 -5.96 32.38 8.41
N THR A 134 -6.45 33.44 9.05
CA THR A 134 -6.50 33.55 10.51
C THR A 134 -7.20 32.33 11.14
N GLY A 135 -6.56 31.75 12.15
CA GLY A 135 -7.03 30.57 12.87
C GLY A 135 -6.53 29.23 12.28
N GLU A 136 -5.86 29.24 11.13
CA GLU A 136 -5.31 28.02 10.56
C GLU A 136 -4.05 27.57 11.30
N SER A 137 -4.01 26.28 11.64
CA SER A 137 -2.82 25.61 12.16
C SER A 137 -1.96 25.14 11.00
N ILE A 138 -0.68 25.52 11.04
CA ILE A 138 0.31 25.24 10.01
C ILE A 138 1.57 24.62 10.61
N ARG A 139 2.40 24.07 9.73
CA ARG A 139 3.75 23.61 10.02
C ARG A 139 4.73 24.56 9.37
N LEU A 140 5.72 24.96 10.14
CA LEU A 140 6.79 25.86 9.73
C LEU A 140 8.07 25.06 9.58
N VAL A 141 8.82 25.28 8.50
CA VAL A 141 10.21 24.82 8.43
C VAL A 141 11.04 25.79 9.26
N ARG A 142 11.87 25.25 10.19
CA ARG A 142 12.87 26.04 10.90
C ARG A 142 14.22 25.85 10.24
N GLN A 143 14.83 26.94 9.79
CA GLN A 143 16.21 26.97 9.30
C GLN A 143 17.04 27.95 10.13
N THR A 144 18.35 27.76 10.15
CA THR A 144 19.27 28.73 10.73
C THR A 144 20.21 29.16 9.62
N ASP A 145 20.40 30.45 9.38
CA ASP A 145 21.36 30.88 8.37
C ASP A 145 22.81 30.70 8.89
N PRO A 146 23.85 30.86 8.03
CA PRO A 146 25.25 30.74 8.46
C PRO A 146 25.67 31.74 9.55
N SER A 147 24.90 32.81 9.77
CA SER A 147 25.14 33.79 10.84
C SER A 147 24.52 33.38 12.18
N GLY A 148 23.79 32.27 12.23
CA GLY A 148 23.10 31.79 13.42
C GLY A 148 21.68 32.36 13.58
N THR A 149 21.18 33.13 12.61
CA THR A 149 19.83 33.72 12.71
C THR A 149 18.79 32.67 12.31
N THR A 150 17.79 32.46 13.17
CA THR A 150 16.70 31.53 12.88
C THR A 150 15.71 32.15 11.90
N GLN A 151 15.37 31.40 10.86
CA GLN A 151 14.35 31.72 9.88
C GLN A 151 13.26 30.65 9.84
N TYR A 152 12.03 31.09 9.64
CA TYR A 152 10.84 30.27 9.52
C TYR A 152 10.16 30.51 8.17
N SER A 153 9.78 29.44 7.50
CA SER A 153 8.99 29.49 6.27
C SER A 153 7.80 28.53 6.37
N PHE A 154 6.77 28.77 5.55
CA PHE A 154 5.66 27.85 5.43
C PHE A 154 6.14 26.49 4.90
N ASN A 155 5.80 25.41 5.61
CA ASN A 155 5.99 24.05 5.10
C ASN A 155 4.69 23.49 4.52
N ASP A 156 3.66 23.41 5.36
CA ASP A 156 2.39 22.76 5.03
C ASP A 156 1.32 23.06 6.09
N PHE A 157 0.07 22.66 5.85
CA PHE A 157 -1.01 22.72 6.85
C PHE A 157 -0.95 21.57 7.86
N SER A 158 -1.39 21.84 9.09
CA SER A 158 -1.50 20.84 10.14
C SER A 158 -2.79 20.04 9.99
N ARG A 159 -2.69 18.78 9.51
CA ARG A 159 -3.84 17.90 9.22
C ARG A 159 -4.02 16.75 10.22
N GLY A 160 -3.31 16.76 11.36
CA GLY A 160 -3.27 15.64 12.31
C GLY A 160 -4.64 15.19 12.80
N LEU A 161 -5.42 16.09 13.41
CA LEU A 161 -6.75 15.78 13.94
C LEU A 161 -7.76 15.38 12.84
N PRO A 162 -7.91 16.13 11.73
CA PRO A 162 -8.81 15.73 10.64
C PRO A 162 -8.50 14.34 10.07
N LEU A 163 -7.22 14.03 9.85
CA LEU A 163 -6.80 12.71 9.35
C LEU A 163 -7.07 11.60 10.37
N ALA A 164 -6.79 11.86 11.65
CA ALA A 164 -7.09 10.91 12.73
C ALA A 164 -8.60 10.60 12.81
N LEU A 165 -9.46 11.61 12.65
CA LEU A 165 -10.91 11.42 12.60
C LEU A 165 -11.35 10.59 11.40
N ILE A 166 -10.81 10.85 10.20
CA ILE A 166 -11.12 10.06 9.00
C ILE A 166 -10.72 8.60 9.20
N VAL A 167 -9.51 8.34 9.70
CA VAL A 167 -9.02 6.98 9.98
C VAL A 167 -9.86 6.31 11.07
N ALA A 168 -10.26 7.03 12.12
CA ALA A 168 -11.12 6.50 13.16
C ALA A 168 -12.51 6.11 12.63
N VAL A 169 -13.14 6.97 11.81
CA VAL A 169 -14.43 6.65 11.16
C VAL A 169 -14.29 5.44 10.26
N PHE A 170 -13.24 5.36 9.44
CA PHE A 170 -12.96 4.19 8.61
C PHE A 170 -12.84 2.91 9.45
N ALA A 171 -12.06 2.94 10.54
CA ALA A 171 -11.88 1.80 11.44
C ALA A 171 -13.20 1.38 12.11
N VAL A 172 -14.02 2.32 12.55
CA VAL A 172 -15.33 2.07 13.17
C VAL A 172 -16.27 1.40 12.16
N VAL A 173 -16.37 1.92 10.94
CA VAL A 173 -17.24 1.34 9.89
C VAL A 173 -16.82 -0.10 9.58
N ILE A 174 -15.53 -0.35 9.41
CA ILE A 174 -15.01 -1.71 9.16
C ILE A 174 -15.31 -2.65 10.34
N CYS A 175 -15.11 -2.20 11.58
CA CYS A 175 -15.42 -2.99 12.77
C CYS A 175 -16.93 -3.26 12.92
N ILE A 176 -17.81 -2.33 12.53
CA ILE A 176 -19.26 -2.54 12.56
C ILE A 176 -19.69 -3.58 11.50
N VAL A 177 -19.23 -3.41 10.26
CA VAL A 177 -19.64 -4.27 9.13
C VAL A 177 -19.02 -5.66 9.23
N ALA A 178 -17.70 -5.73 9.42
CA ALA A 178 -16.94 -6.98 9.44
C ALA A 178 -16.69 -7.55 10.85
N ARG A 179 -17.17 -6.89 11.91
CA ARG A 179 -17.09 -7.37 13.30
C ARG A 179 -15.63 -7.64 13.70
N TRP A 180 -15.41 -8.74 14.43
CA TRP A 180 -14.10 -9.17 14.88
C TRP A 180 -13.11 -9.48 13.73
N ARG A 181 -13.62 -9.85 12.55
CA ARG A 181 -12.77 -10.02 11.36
C ARG A 181 -12.27 -8.66 10.85
N GLY A 182 -13.12 -7.64 10.90
CA GLY A 182 -12.75 -6.26 10.57
C GLY A 182 -11.62 -5.74 11.46
N PHE A 183 -11.74 -5.90 12.77
CA PHE A 183 -10.69 -5.52 13.72
C PHE A 183 -9.35 -6.21 13.43
N ARG A 184 -9.35 -7.52 13.19
CA ARG A 184 -8.15 -8.29 12.82
C ARG A 184 -7.55 -7.82 11.50
N ALA A 185 -8.37 -7.45 10.52
CA ALA A 185 -7.90 -6.89 9.25
C ALA A 185 -7.19 -5.55 9.45
N LEU A 186 -7.67 -4.69 10.35
CA LEU A 186 -7.00 -3.42 10.69
C LEU A 186 -5.63 -3.65 11.33
N ILE A 187 -5.51 -4.63 12.24
CA ILE A 187 -4.20 -5.02 12.79
C ILE A 187 -3.29 -5.55 11.68
N GLY A 188 -3.84 -6.36 10.76
CA GLY A 188 -3.12 -6.84 9.59
C GLY A 188 -2.57 -5.69 8.73
N LEU A 189 -3.34 -4.62 8.54
CA LEU A 189 -2.90 -3.42 7.82
C LEU A 189 -1.73 -2.71 8.52
N ILE A 190 -1.78 -2.60 9.86
CA ILE A 190 -0.67 -2.04 10.66
C ILE A 190 0.59 -2.88 10.50
N ILE A 191 0.46 -4.21 10.57
CA ILE A 191 1.60 -5.13 10.37
C ILE A 191 2.16 -4.98 8.95
N ALA A 192 1.30 -4.88 7.94
CA ALA A 192 1.72 -4.69 6.56
C ALA A 192 2.53 -3.40 6.40
N PHE A 193 2.03 -2.29 6.95
CA PHE A 193 2.74 -1.02 6.93
C PHE A 193 4.06 -1.08 7.70
N ALA A 194 4.10 -1.76 8.86
CA ALA A 194 5.32 -1.95 9.63
C ALA A 194 6.38 -2.75 8.85
N VAL A 195 6.00 -3.80 8.12
CA VAL A 195 6.94 -4.54 7.26
C VAL A 195 7.49 -3.65 6.14
N LEU A 196 6.66 -2.79 5.55
CA LEU A 196 7.11 -1.86 4.52
C LEU A 196 8.11 -0.84 5.08
N VAL A 197 7.82 -0.23 6.24
CA VAL A 197 8.62 0.86 6.82
C VAL A 197 9.86 0.37 7.55
N VAL A 198 9.80 -0.77 8.26
CA VAL A 198 10.88 -1.25 9.11
C VAL A 198 11.80 -2.23 8.39
N PHE A 199 11.31 -2.97 7.39
CA PHE A 199 12.11 -3.96 6.67
C PHE A 199 12.35 -3.57 5.21
N MET A 200 11.28 -3.42 4.41
CA MET A 200 11.43 -3.27 2.96
C MET A 200 12.13 -1.96 2.57
N LEU A 201 11.66 -0.82 3.08
CA LEU A 201 12.22 0.49 2.72
C LEU A 201 13.69 0.60 3.17
N PRO A 202 14.07 0.28 4.42
CA PRO A 202 15.46 0.30 4.82
C PRO A 202 16.34 -0.69 4.02
N ALA A 203 15.84 -1.90 3.71
CA ALA A 203 16.62 -2.85 2.90
C ALA A 203 16.86 -2.32 1.47
N LEU A 204 15.88 -1.65 0.87
CA LEU A 204 16.06 -0.99 -0.43
C LEU A 204 17.02 0.19 -0.34
N LEU A 205 16.97 0.97 0.74
CA LEU A 205 17.90 2.07 1.01
C LEU A 205 19.35 1.57 1.17
N ASP A 206 19.56 0.37 1.71
CA ASP A 206 20.87 -0.29 1.79
C ASP A 206 21.36 -0.83 0.42
N GLY A 207 20.59 -0.64 -0.65
CA GLY A 207 20.93 -1.12 -1.99
C GLY A 207 20.69 -2.62 -2.19
N ALA A 208 19.93 -3.28 -1.30
CA ALA A 208 19.61 -4.69 -1.46
C ALA A 208 18.78 -4.92 -2.75
N PRO A 209 18.91 -6.10 -3.39
CA PRO A 209 18.21 -6.39 -4.63
C PRO A 209 16.69 -6.35 -4.45
N ALA A 210 16.01 -5.53 -5.27
CA ALA A 210 14.61 -5.18 -5.03
C ALA A 210 13.61 -6.35 -5.16
N ILE A 211 13.83 -7.28 -6.10
CA ILE A 211 12.93 -8.45 -6.28
C ILE A 211 12.90 -9.34 -5.03
N PRO A 212 14.03 -9.87 -4.51
CA PRO A 212 13.99 -10.72 -3.33
C PRO A 212 13.52 -9.97 -2.08
N VAL A 213 13.85 -8.67 -1.92
CA VAL A 213 13.30 -7.85 -0.83
C VAL A 213 11.77 -7.77 -0.91
N ALA A 214 11.21 -7.47 -2.09
CA ALA A 214 9.77 -7.40 -2.30
C ALA A 214 9.06 -8.76 -2.10
N LEU A 215 9.67 -9.86 -2.55
CA LEU A 215 9.13 -11.21 -2.36
C LEU A 215 9.14 -11.62 -0.88
N VAL A 216 10.21 -11.31 -0.14
CA VAL A 216 10.29 -11.59 1.30
C VAL A 216 9.29 -10.72 2.07
N ALA A 217 9.30 -9.41 1.84
CA ALA A 217 8.36 -8.47 2.48
C ALA A 217 6.90 -8.86 2.20
N GLY A 218 6.57 -9.07 0.92
CA GLY A 218 5.25 -9.50 0.50
C GLY A 218 4.83 -10.82 1.11
N SER A 219 5.74 -11.79 1.21
CA SER A 219 5.46 -13.07 1.86
C SER A 219 5.17 -12.90 3.36
N ILE A 220 5.99 -12.12 4.09
CA ILE A 220 5.75 -11.83 5.51
C ILE A 220 4.37 -11.20 5.70
N ILE A 221 4.04 -10.21 4.87
CA ILE A 221 2.72 -9.55 4.88
C ILE A 221 1.61 -10.57 4.66
N LEU A 222 1.74 -11.44 3.65
CA LEU A 222 0.73 -12.46 3.35
C LEU A 222 0.55 -13.46 4.51
N TYR A 223 1.65 -14.00 5.05
CA TYR A 223 1.58 -14.91 6.21
C TYR A 223 0.87 -14.25 7.39
N ALA A 224 1.23 -13.01 7.72
CA ALA A 224 0.64 -12.29 8.84
C ALA A 224 -0.84 -11.97 8.58
N VAL A 225 -1.15 -11.30 7.46
CA VAL A 225 -2.49 -10.77 7.18
C VAL A 225 -3.50 -11.89 6.95
N LEU A 226 -3.17 -12.91 6.15
CA LEU A 226 -4.15 -13.98 5.86
C LEU A 226 -4.50 -14.78 7.11
N TYR A 227 -3.51 -15.22 7.88
CA TYR A 227 -3.77 -16.03 9.07
C TYR A 227 -4.37 -15.21 10.21
N LEU A 228 -4.04 -13.92 10.33
CA LEU A 228 -4.67 -13.05 11.31
C LEU A 228 -6.14 -12.79 10.97
N ALA A 229 -6.48 -12.50 9.71
CA ALA A 229 -7.85 -12.18 9.30
C ALA A 229 -8.76 -13.42 9.23
N HIS A 230 -8.25 -14.53 8.68
CA HIS A 230 -9.06 -15.72 8.35
C HIS A 230 -8.79 -16.94 9.23
N GLY A 231 -7.78 -16.89 10.10
CA GLY A 231 -7.39 -17.99 10.96
C GLY A 231 -6.62 -19.10 10.21
N VAL A 232 -5.95 -19.96 10.98
CA VAL A 232 -5.17 -21.08 10.44
C VAL A 232 -6.09 -22.24 10.11
N ASN A 233 -6.30 -22.48 8.82
CA ASN A 233 -7.04 -23.62 8.30
C ASN A 233 -6.61 -23.92 6.84
N LEU A 234 -7.08 -25.03 6.27
CA LEU A 234 -6.71 -25.42 4.90
C LEU A 234 -7.27 -24.49 3.82
N ARG A 235 -8.40 -23.83 4.06
CA ARG A 235 -8.95 -22.81 3.16
C ARG A 235 -7.99 -21.62 3.06
N THR A 236 -7.61 -21.04 4.19
CA THR A 236 -6.62 -19.95 4.27
C THR A 236 -5.26 -20.38 3.72
N SER A 237 -4.83 -21.61 4.01
CA SER A 237 -3.54 -22.13 3.52
C SER A 237 -3.52 -22.34 2.00
N SER A 238 -4.65 -22.76 1.41
CA SER A 238 -4.81 -22.88 -0.04
C SER A 238 -4.76 -21.52 -0.73
N ALA A 239 -5.40 -20.50 -0.13
CA ALA A 239 -5.34 -19.13 -0.59
C ALA A 239 -3.91 -18.61 -0.52
N LEU A 240 -3.24 -18.73 0.63
CA LEU A 240 -1.86 -18.27 0.85
C LEU A 240 -0.89 -18.87 -0.18
N LEU A 241 -0.94 -20.18 -0.41
CA LEU A 241 -0.08 -20.80 -1.41
C LEU A 241 -0.37 -20.28 -2.83
N GLY A 242 -1.65 -20.08 -3.15
CA GLY A 242 -2.09 -19.44 -4.38
C GLY A 242 -1.50 -18.03 -4.52
N THR A 243 -1.62 -17.19 -3.49
CA THR A 243 -1.15 -15.80 -3.50
C THR A 243 0.37 -15.72 -3.61
N LEU A 244 1.11 -16.55 -2.85
CA LEU A 244 2.58 -16.60 -2.90
C LEU A 244 3.08 -17.00 -4.30
N THR A 245 2.41 -17.98 -4.91
CA THR A 245 2.79 -18.42 -6.26
C THR A 245 2.42 -17.36 -7.32
N SER A 246 1.27 -16.70 -7.19
CA SER A 246 0.89 -15.58 -8.05
C SER A 246 1.80 -14.37 -7.89
N MET A 247 2.31 -14.10 -6.68
CA MET A 247 3.28 -13.04 -6.43
C MET A 247 4.63 -13.36 -7.07
N ALA A 248 5.11 -14.61 -6.99
CA ALA A 248 6.32 -15.03 -7.69
C ALA A 248 6.16 -14.88 -9.22
N LEU A 249 4.99 -15.23 -9.75
CA LEU A 249 4.65 -14.99 -11.15
C LEU A 249 4.62 -13.48 -11.49
N ALA A 250 4.04 -12.65 -10.63
CA ALA A 250 4.03 -11.19 -10.80
C ALA A 250 5.46 -10.64 -10.86
N ALA A 251 6.37 -11.11 -10.00
CA ALA A 251 7.78 -10.71 -10.04
C ALA A 251 8.46 -11.06 -11.37
N VAL A 252 8.20 -12.26 -11.91
CA VAL A 252 8.72 -12.66 -13.22
C VAL A 252 8.13 -11.79 -14.33
N LEU A 253 6.82 -11.58 -14.33
CA LEU A 253 6.13 -10.75 -15.32
C LEU A 253 6.60 -9.30 -15.27
N SER A 254 6.76 -8.71 -14.09
CA SER A 254 7.30 -7.36 -13.90
C SER A 254 8.71 -7.23 -14.45
N TYR A 255 9.58 -8.21 -14.14
CA TYR A 255 10.95 -8.23 -14.65
C TYR A 255 10.99 -8.29 -16.19
N VAL A 256 10.23 -9.22 -16.78
CA VAL A 256 10.17 -9.36 -18.24
C VAL A 256 9.60 -8.09 -18.88
N ALA A 257 8.51 -7.56 -18.34
CA ALA A 257 7.84 -6.41 -18.91
C ALA A 257 8.74 -5.17 -18.89
N ILE A 258 9.34 -4.82 -17.73
CA ILE A 258 10.26 -3.68 -17.63
C ILE A 258 11.45 -3.83 -18.57
N ARG A 259 11.99 -5.04 -18.71
CA ARG A 259 13.09 -5.32 -19.64
C ARG A 259 12.69 -5.19 -21.11
N MET A 260 11.47 -5.56 -21.47
CA MET A 260 10.96 -5.46 -22.85
C MET A 260 10.59 -4.03 -23.23
N THR A 261 10.06 -3.25 -22.29
CA THR A 261 9.60 -1.88 -22.54
C THR A 261 10.65 -0.82 -22.28
N HIS A 262 11.82 -1.19 -21.74
CA HIS A 262 12.91 -0.27 -21.40
C HIS A 262 12.47 0.87 -20.47
N LEU A 263 11.54 0.58 -19.55
CA LEU A 263 11.05 1.56 -18.59
C LEU A 263 12.19 2.02 -17.68
N THR A 264 12.33 3.34 -17.58
CA THR A 264 13.38 3.97 -16.77
C THR A 264 12.85 4.43 -15.42
N GLY A 265 11.57 4.86 -15.37
CA GLY A 265 10.98 5.46 -14.17
C GLY A 265 11.32 6.94 -13.98
N LEU A 266 12.12 7.52 -14.86
CA LEU A 266 12.62 8.89 -14.75
C LEU A 266 11.57 9.96 -15.05
N SER A 267 10.41 9.56 -15.59
CA SER A 267 9.30 10.50 -15.79
C SER A 267 8.59 10.90 -14.51
N GLU A 268 8.77 10.16 -13.41
CA GLU A 268 8.24 10.49 -12.10
C GLU A 268 9.24 11.35 -11.33
N GLU A 269 8.80 12.52 -10.86
CA GLU A 269 9.64 13.47 -10.12
C GLU A 269 10.26 12.83 -8.87
N GLN A 270 9.49 12.02 -8.13
CA GLN A 270 10.00 11.34 -6.93
C GLN A 270 11.15 10.38 -7.25
N ASN A 271 11.12 9.70 -8.41
CA ASN A 271 12.20 8.81 -8.81
C ASN A 271 13.46 9.59 -9.21
N THR A 272 13.27 10.77 -9.80
CA THR A 272 14.38 11.69 -10.11
C THR A 272 15.01 12.23 -8.84
N ASP A 273 14.22 12.57 -7.82
CA ASP A 273 14.72 12.96 -6.51
C ASP A 273 15.53 11.83 -5.86
N VAL A 274 14.99 10.61 -5.84
CA VAL A 274 15.73 9.45 -5.31
C VAL A 274 17.04 9.27 -6.06
N GLN A 275 17.07 9.42 -7.39
CA GLN A 275 18.31 9.32 -8.16
C GLN A 275 19.30 10.45 -7.86
N ALA A 276 18.81 11.67 -7.67
CA ALA A 276 19.64 12.84 -7.38
C ALA A 276 20.27 12.74 -5.99
N TYR A 277 19.54 12.16 -5.04
CA TYR A 277 19.89 12.20 -3.62
C TYR A 277 20.41 10.89 -3.04
N ILE A 278 20.04 9.75 -3.63
CA ILE A 278 20.33 8.40 -3.14
C ILE A 278 20.83 7.55 -4.32
N GLN A 279 21.99 7.92 -4.87
CA GLN A 279 22.46 7.43 -6.17
C GLN A 279 22.66 5.91 -6.27
N HIS A 280 22.83 5.21 -5.15
CA HIS A 280 23.03 3.76 -5.11
C HIS A 280 21.71 2.97 -5.17
N VAL A 281 20.55 3.62 -5.02
CA VAL A 281 19.25 2.96 -5.12
C VAL A 281 18.80 2.86 -6.57
N SER A 282 18.48 1.65 -7.01
CA SER A 282 18.01 1.40 -8.38
C SER A 282 16.54 1.80 -8.56
N ILE A 283 16.26 2.80 -9.41
CA ILE A 283 14.91 3.22 -9.78
C ILE A 283 14.13 2.08 -10.43
N THR A 284 14.75 1.36 -11.36
CA THR A 284 14.13 0.18 -11.99
C THR A 284 13.85 -0.91 -10.96
N GLY A 285 14.68 -1.03 -9.92
CA GLY A 285 14.43 -1.87 -8.76
C GLY A 285 13.20 -1.42 -7.96
N LEU A 286 13.07 -0.12 -7.68
CA LEU A 286 11.89 0.45 -7.02
C LEU A 286 10.61 0.22 -7.81
N LEU A 287 10.65 0.38 -9.14
CA LEU A 287 9.52 0.05 -10.02
C LEU A 287 9.15 -1.44 -9.92
N LEU A 288 10.13 -2.35 -9.98
CA LEU A 288 9.90 -3.79 -9.83
C LEU A 288 9.23 -4.12 -8.50
N ALA A 289 9.77 -3.58 -7.40
CA ALA A 289 9.23 -3.78 -6.07
C ALA A 289 7.81 -3.21 -5.95
N GLY A 290 7.58 -2.00 -6.48
CA GLY A 290 6.27 -1.37 -6.53
C GLY A 290 5.24 -2.18 -7.32
N PHE A 291 5.63 -2.80 -8.44
CA PHE A 291 4.72 -3.64 -9.22
C PHE A 291 4.37 -4.94 -8.45
N ILE A 292 5.35 -5.56 -7.79
CA ILE A 292 5.14 -6.77 -6.99
C ILE A 292 4.22 -6.47 -5.81
N ILE A 293 4.55 -5.46 -4.99
CA ILE A 293 3.77 -5.10 -3.80
C ILE A 293 2.40 -4.54 -4.18
N GLY A 294 2.32 -3.70 -5.22
CA GLY A 294 1.05 -3.15 -5.71
C GLY A 294 0.06 -4.23 -6.16
N SER A 295 0.55 -5.39 -6.63
CA SER A 295 -0.30 -6.52 -6.99
C SER A 295 -0.85 -7.30 -5.78
N LEU A 296 -0.19 -7.25 -4.62
CA LEU A 296 -0.53 -8.07 -3.45
C LEU A 296 -1.95 -7.86 -2.93
N GLY A 297 -2.39 -6.61 -2.85
CA GLY A 297 -3.70 -6.26 -2.29
C GLY A 297 -4.83 -6.95 -3.05
N VAL A 298 -4.78 -6.88 -4.38
CA VAL A 298 -5.79 -7.50 -5.24
C VAL A 298 -5.64 -9.02 -5.30
N LEU A 299 -4.40 -9.54 -5.31
CA LEU A 299 -4.17 -10.99 -5.28
C LEU A 299 -4.71 -11.64 -3.99
N ASN A 300 -4.52 -11.00 -2.84
CA ASN A 300 -5.04 -11.51 -1.57
C ASN A 300 -6.57 -11.67 -1.57
N ASP A 301 -7.29 -10.64 -2.02
CA ASP A 301 -8.75 -10.65 -2.07
C ASP A 301 -9.29 -11.78 -2.99
N VAL A 302 -8.72 -11.88 -4.19
CA VAL A 302 -9.13 -12.88 -5.17
C VAL A 302 -8.84 -14.30 -4.68
N THR A 303 -7.66 -14.56 -4.14
CA THR A 303 -7.27 -15.91 -3.69
C THR A 303 -8.09 -16.41 -2.50
N ILE A 304 -8.36 -15.56 -1.50
CA ILE A 304 -9.24 -15.90 -0.37
C ILE A 304 -10.67 -16.20 -0.84
N THR A 305 -11.20 -15.38 -1.76
CA THR A 305 -12.55 -15.57 -2.30
C THR A 305 -12.64 -16.86 -3.11
N GLN A 306 -11.65 -17.15 -3.95
CA GLN A 306 -11.61 -18.41 -4.72
C GLN A 306 -11.47 -19.65 -3.85
N ALA A 307 -10.57 -19.61 -2.86
CA ALA A 307 -10.45 -20.70 -1.89
C ALA A 307 -11.77 -20.90 -1.14
N SER A 308 -12.40 -19.83 -0.68
CA SER A 308 -13.69 -19.91 0.01
C SER A 308 -14.76 -20.53 -0.88
N ALA A 309 -14.92 -20.06 -2.11
CA ALA A 309 -15.89 -20.62 -3.06
C ALA A 309 -15.68 -22.12 -3.31
N ALA A 310 -14.43 -22.55 -3.52
CA ALA A 310 -14.11 -23.96 -3.73
C ALA A 310 -14.44 -24.83 -2.50
N PHE A 311 -14.13 -24.36 -1.29
CA PHE A 311 -14.44 -25.09 -0.05
C PHE A 311 -15.94 -25.11 0.28
N GLU A 312 -16.69 -24.05 0.00
CA GLU A 312 -18.15 -24.02 0.17
C GLU A 312 -18.85 -24.97 -0.81
N ILE A 313 -18.45 -24.96 -2.09
CA ILE A 313 -18.99 -25.90 -3.10
C ILE A 313 -18.69 -27.36 -2.70
N ALA A 314 -17.50 -27.62 -2.15
CA ALA A 314 -17.14 -28.95 -1.67
C ALA A 314 -17.96 -29.38 -0.43
N GLY A 315 -18.29 -28.44 0.45
CA GLY A 315 -19.08 -28.68 1.65
C GLY A 315 -20.57 -28.91 1.38
N ALA A 316 -21.11 -28.31 0.31
CA ALA A 316 -22.53 -28.41 -0.05
C ALA A 316 -22.97 -29.82 -0.49
N ASP A 317 -22.11 -30.56 -1.19
CA ASP A 317 -22.39 -31.94 -1.59
C ASP A 317 -21.12 -32.80 -1.56
N SER A 318 -21.12 -33.74 -0.61
CA SER A 318 -20.04 -34.72 -0.39
C SER A 318 -19.70 -35.59 -1.60
N THR A 319 -20.61 -35.73 -2.57
CA THR A 319 -20.43 -36.54 -3.79
C THR A 319 -19.81 -35.76 -4.97
N THR A 320 -19.72 -34.44 -4.89
CA THR A 320 -19.24 -33.50 -5.95
C THR A 320 -17.78 -33.67 -6.41
N THR A 321 -17.50 -34.25 -7.58
CA THR A 321 -16.12 -34.47 -8.09
C THR A 321 -15.19 -33.24 -8.03
N ARG A 322 -13.87 -33.45 -7.85
CA ARG A 322 -12.86 -32.36 -7.88
C ARG A 322 -12.96 -31.51 -9.14
N ARG A 323 -13.24 -32.14 -10.29
CA ARG A 323 -13.45 -31.46 -11.57
C ARG A 323 -14.68 -30.55 -11.52
N HIS A 324 -15.75 -30.98 -10.85
CA HIS A 324 -16.95 -30.16 -10.68
C HIS A 324 -16.73 -29.00 -9.69
N ILE A 325 -15.98 -29.21 -8.60
CA ILE A 325 -15.56 -28.13 -7.69
C ILE A 325 -14.77 -27.09 -8.48
N PHE A 326 -13.74 -27.53 -9.21
CA PHE A 326 -12.91 -26.65 -10.02
C PHE A 326 -13.73 -25.88 -11.06
N SER A 327 -14.53 -26.57 -11.88
CA SER A 327 -15.30 -25.91 -12.94
C SER A 327 -16.36 -24.95 -12.40
N SER A 328 -16.90 -25.22 -11.21
CA SER A 328 -17.90 -24.38 -10.56
C SER A 328 -17.29 -23.14 -9.88
N ALA A 329 -16.20 -23.32 -9.14
CA ALA A 329 -15.44 -22.18 -8.61
C ALA A 329 -14.87 -21.31 -9.73
N MET A 330 -14.42 -21.90 -10.85
CA MET A 330 -13.98 -21.14 -12.04
C MET A 330 -15.09 -20.31 -12.71
N ARG A 331 -16.38 -20.64 -12.53
CA ARG A 331 -17.47 -19.75 -12.97
C ARG A 331 -17.49 -18.48 -12.13
N VAL A 332 -17.45 -18.63 -10.80
CA VAL A 332 -17.36 -17.51 -9.84
C VAL A 332 -16.11 -16.66 -10.10
N GLY A 333 -14.96 -17.31 -10.30
CA GLY A 333 -13.70 -16.62 -10.58
C GLY A 333 -13.72 -15.80 -11.86
N ARG A 334 -14.35 -16.28 -12.94
CA ARG A 334 -14.45 -15.50 -14.19
C ARG A 334 -15.28 -14.23 -14.03
N ASP A 335 -16.37 -14.29 -13.28
CA ASP A 335 -17.19 -13.11 -12.99
C ASP A 335 -16.40 -12.09 -12.15
N HIS A 336 -15.61 -12.58 -11.19
CA HIS A 336 -14.77 -11.72 -10.35
C HIS A 336 -13.63 -11.06 -11.13
N ILE A 337 -12.94 -11.80 -12.01
CA ILE A 337 -11.83 -11.29 -12.84
C ILE A 337 -12.27 -10.03 -13.60
N ALA A 338 -13.41 -10.11 -14.30
CA ALA A 338 -13.91 -9.00 -15.09
C ALA A 338 -14.12 -7.73 -14.25
N SER A 339 -14.71 -7.88 -13.06
CA SER A 339 -14.93 -6.76 -12.13
C SER A 339 -13.60 -6.18 -11.61
N THR A 340 -12.69 -7.02 -11.13
CA THR A 340 -11.40 -6.57 -10.57
C THR A 340 -10.48 -5.91 -11.60
N VAL A 341 -10.50 -6.34 -12.86
CA VAL A 341 -9.71 -5.68 -13.92
C VAL A 341 -10.15 -4.23 -14.10
N TYR A 342 -11.47 -3.96 -14.12
CA TYR A 342 -11.98 -2.59 -14.22
C TYR A 342 -11.59 -1.76 -13.00
N THR A 343 -11.69 -2.32 -11.80
CA THR A 343 -11.26 -1.63 -10.58
C THR A 343 -9.77 -1.26 -10.63
N LEU A 344 -8.91 -2.19 -11.05
CA LEU A 344 -7.47 -1.97 -11.13
C LEU A 344 -7.14 -0.86 -12.14
N VAL A 345 -7.67 -0.96 -13.36
CA VAL A 345 -7.41 0.01 -14.43
C VAL A 345 -7.93 1.40 -14.07
N LEU A 346 -9.16 1.50 -13.53
CA LEU A 346 -9.74 2.79 -13.15
C LEU A 346 -9.01 3.44 -11.97
N ALA A 347 -8.49 2.65 -11.01
CA ALA A 347 -7.71 3.19 -9.90
C ALA A 347 -6.40 3.85 -10.38
N TYR A 348 -5.65 3.18 -11.27
CA TYR A 348 -4.43 3.75 -11.84
C TYR A 348 -4.71 4.91 -12.79
N ALA A 349 -5.73 4.81 -13.64
CA ALA A 349 -6.15 5.92 -14.49
C ALA A 349 -6.56 7.15 -13.67
N GLY A 350 -7.23 6.94 -12.53
CA GLY A 350 -7.59 7.99 -11.58
C GLY A 350 -6.36 8.70 -10.99
N GLY A 351 -5.31 7.95 -10.64
CA GLY A 351 -4.03 8.50 -10.19
C GLY A 351 -3.29 9.30 -11.26
N ALA A 352 -3.44 8.93 -12.53
CA ALA A 352 -2.80 9.59 -13.67
C ALA A 352 -3.58 10.80 -14.22
N LEU A 353 -4.72 11.19 -13.63
CA LEU A 353 -5.57 12.29 -14.15
C LEU A 353 -4.82 13.62 -14.37
N PRO A 354 -3.95 14.10 -13.45
CA PRO A 354 -3.21 15.35 -13.67
C PRO A 354 -2.29 15.29 -14.90
N LEU A 355 -1.63 14.14 -15.10
CA LEU A 355 -0.76 13.89 -16.24
C LEU A 355 -1.58 13.87 -17.55
N LEU A 356 -2.72 13.17 -17.56
CA LEU A 356 -3.63 13.12 -18.70
C LEU A 356 -4.18 14.52 -19.06
N LEU A 357 -4.48 15.35 -18.06
CA LEU A 357 -4.90 16.73 -18.27
C LEU A 357 -3.79 17.57 -18.90
N LEU A 358 -2.56 17.47 -18.41
CA LEU A 358 -1.42 18.20 -18.96
C LEU A 358 -1.19 17.86 -20.44
N PHE A 359 -1.31 16.58 -20.80
CA PHE A 359 -1.18 16.16 -22.20
C PHE A 359 -2.33 16.61 -23.09
N SER A 360 -3.55 16.63 -22.56
CA SER A 360 -4.72 17.18 -23.25
C SER A 360 -4.49 18.64 -23.63
N VAL A 361 -3.96 19.44 -22.69
CA VAL A 361 -3.63 20.86 -22.93
C VAL A 361 -2.43 21.02 -23.86
N ALA A 362 -1.42 20.16 -23.74
CA ALA A 362 -0.22 20.21 -24.58
C ALA A 362 -0.46 19.79 -26.05
N GLY A 363 -1.67 19.34 -26.40
CA GLY A 363 -2.03 18.95 -27.77
C GLY A 363 -1.22 17.76 -28.30
N ARG A 364 -0.66 16.93 -27.42
CA ARG A 364 0.12 15.75 -27.83
C ARG A 364 -0.78 14.69 -28.44
N SER A 365 -0.26 13.94 -29.42
CA SER A 365 -0.99 12.81 -29.97
C SER A 365 -1.22 11.76 -28.88
N ILE A 366 -2.37 11.08 -28.93
CA ILE A 366 -2.68 9.99 -27.99
C ILE A 366 -1.60 8.90 -28.04
N GLN A 367 -1.02 8.67 -29.23
CA GLN A 367 0.04 7.68 -29.39
C GLN A 367 1.31 8.06 -28.61
N ASP A 368 1.76 9.33 -28.69
CA ASP A 368 2.94 9.80 -27.94
C ASP A 368 2.70 9.78 -26.43
N VAL A 369 1.47 10.02 -26.01
CA VAL A 369 1.07 9.94 -24.60
C VAL A 369 1.15 8.50 -24.10
N LEU A 370 0.54 7.56 -24.84
CA LEU A 370 0.48 6.15 -24.44
C LEU A 370 1.85 5.46 -24.44
N THR A 371 2.78 5.89 -25.30
CA THR A 371 4.15 5.34 -25.37
C THR A 371 5.15 6.11 -24.50
N GLY A 372 4.75 7.22 -23.89
CA GLY A 372 5.57 7.96 -22.94
C GLY A 372 5.81 7.17 -21.65
N ASP A 373 7.01 7.29 -21.08
CA ASP A 373 7.47 6.47 -19.95
C ASP A 373 6.51 6.52 -18.74
N ALA A 374 5.98 7.68 -18.33
CA ALA A 374 4.98 7.78 -17.24
C ALA A 374 3.70 6.96 -17.49
N VAL A 375 3.09 7.06 -18.67
CA VAL A 375 1.83 6.33 -18.97
C VAL A 375 2.12 4.85 -19.24
N ALA A 376 3.24 4.55 -19.89
CA ALA A 376 3.68 3.19 -20.13
C ALA A 376 3.92 2.43 -18.82
N ILE A 377 4.46 3.08 -17.78
CA ILE A 377 4.57 2.51 -16.43
C ILE A 377 3.20 2.06 -15.91
N GLU A 378 2.19 2.93 -15.96
CA GLU A 378 0.84 2.60 -15.47
C GLU A 378 0.16 1.50 -16.29
N ILE A 379 0.33 1.51 -17.62
CA ILE A 379 -0.20 0.47 -18.50
C ILE A 379 0.46 -0.88 -18.18
N VAL A 380 1.79 -0.91 -18.07
CA VAL A 380 2.51 -2.15 -17.77
C VAL A 380 2.20 -2.64 -16.36
N ARG A 381 2.16 -1.75 -15.36
CA ARG A 381 1.77 -2.09 -13.98
C ARG A 381 0.37 -2.71 -13.93
N SER A 382 -0.60 -2.07 -14.60
CA SER A 382 -1.98 -2.57 -14.71
C SER A 382 -2.05 -3.92 -15.43
N SER A 383 -1.29 -4.08 -16.51
CA SER A 383 -1.27 -5.31 -17.31
C SER A 383 -0.65 -6.48 -16.56
N VAL A 384 0.50 -6.27 -15.89
CA VAL A 384 1.14 -7.29 -15.05
C VAL A 384 0.23 -7.68 -13.89
N GLY A 385 -0.38 -6.70 -13.22
CA GLY A 385 -1.36 -6.96 -12.16
C GLY A 385 -2.56 -7.77 -12.66
N GLY A 386 -3.15 -7.38 -13.80
CA GLY A 386 -4.27 -8.06 -14.43
C GLY A 386 -3.97 -9.50 -14.87
N ILE A 387 -2.82 -9.75 -15.50
CA ILE A 387 -2.37 -11.09 -15.90
C ILE A 387 -2.14 -11.96 -14.66
N SER A 388 -1.45 -11.42 -13.64
CA SER A 388 -1.18 -12.13 -12.39
C SER A 388 -2.47 -12.52 -11.69
N LEU A 389 -3.46 -11.63 -11.67
CA LEU A 389 -4.80 -11.88 -11.14
C LEU A 389 -5.53 -12.98 -11.92
N ALA A 390 -5.59 -12.86 -13.24
CA ALA A 390 -6.27 -13.83 -14.10
C ALA A 390 -5.69 -15.24 -13.95
N LEU A 391 -4.38 -15.36 -13.74
CA LEU A 391 -3.71 -16.64 -13.50
C LEU A 391 -3.81 -17.13 -12.03
N SER A 392 -3.97 -16.21 -11.08
CA SER A 392 -4.18 -16.53 -9.66
C SER A 392 -5.47 -17.31 -9.41
N VAL A 393 -6.54 -16.99 -10.16
CA VAL A 393 -7.84 -17.66 -10.05
C VAL A 393 -7.77 -19.16 -10.32
N PRO A 394 -7.34 -19.64 -11.51
CA PRO A 394 -7.26 -21.07 -11.78
C PRO A 394 -6.26 -21.77 -10.87
N LEU A 395 -5.14 -21.12 -10.52
CA LEU A 395 -4.13 -21.68 -9.64
C LEU A 395 -4.67 -21.97 -8.24
N THR A 396 -5.27 -20.96 -7.62
CA THR A 396 -5.83 -21.08 -6.26
C THR A 396 -7.00 -22.05 -6.24
N THR A 397 -7.84 -22.01 -7.27
CA THR A 397 -8.97 -22.93 -7.42
C THR A 397 -8.51 -24.38 -7.54
N ALA A 398 -7.43 -24.64 -8.28
CA ALA A 398 -6.85 -25.98 -8.38
C ALA A 398 -6.33 -26.48 -7.03
N ILE A 399 -5.57 -25.65 -6.30
CA ILE A 399 -5.04 -25.99 -4.97
C ILE A 399 -6.21 -26.27 -4.00
N ALA A 400 -7.21 -25.39 -3.96
CA ALA A 400 -8.36 -25.54 -3.08
C ALA A 400 -9.21 -26.78 -3.43
N ALA A 401 -9.48 -27.04 -4.72
CA ALA A 401 -10.24 -28.22 -5.16
C ALA A 401 -9.52 -29.55 -4.85
N LEU A 402 -8.19 -29.56 -4.87
CA LEU A 402 -7.39 -30.72 -4.45
C LEU A 402 -7.51 -30.98 -2.95
N LEU A 403 -7.44 -29.92 -2.14
CA LEU A 403 -7.48 -29.98 -0.68
C LEU A 403 -8.88 -30.26 -0.12
N ALA A 404 -9.93 -29.68 -0.70
CA ALA A 404 -11.28 -29.74 -0.17
C ALA A 404 -11.94 -31.13 -0.22
N ARG A 405 -11.25 -32.18 -0.73
CA ARG A 405 -11.79 -33.54 -0.80
C ARG A 405 -10.89 -34.63 -0.20
N PRO A 406 -11.47 -35.64 0.47
CA PRO A 406 -10.84 -36.93 0.72
C PRO A 406 -10.65 -37.73 -0.56
N GLY A 407 -9.59 -38.53 -0.55
CA GLY A 407 -9.31 -39.54 -1.54
C GLY A 407 -9.99 -40.81 -1.05
N GLY A 408 -10.85 -41.38 -1.88
CA GLY A 408 -11.51 -42.66 -1.63
C GLY A 408 -12.80 -42.53 -0.83
N VAL A 409 -13.93 -42.42 -1.54
CA VAL A 409 -15.15 -43.06 -1.05
C VAL A 409 -15.02 -44.52 -1.48
N PRO A 410 -14.99 -45.50 -0.57
CA PRO A 410 -15.13 -46.90 -0.93
C PRO A 410 -16.46 -47.02 -1.65
N THR A 411 -16.44 -47.49 -2.89
CA THR A 411 -17.65 -47.91 -3.59
C THR A 411 -18.37 -48.90 -2.68
N LYS A 412 -19.49 -48.46 -2.11
CA LYS A 412 -20.39 -49.32 -1.34
C LYS A 412 -20.79 -50.43 -2.31
N LYS A 413 -20.19 -51.62 -2.18
CA LYS A 413 -20.63 -52.81 -2.91
C LYS A 413 -22.11 -52.96 -2.59
N SER A 414 -22.96 -52.70 -3.56
CA SER A 414 -24.37 -53.06 -3.50
C SER A 414 -24.41 -54.53 -3.14
N GLY A 415 -24.84 -54.83 -1.91
CA GLY A 415 -25.09 -56.16 -1.44
C GLY A 415 -26.14 -56.75 -2.37
N ARG A 416 -25.70 -57.63 -3.25
CA ARG A 416 -26.55 -58.52 -4.03
C ARG A 416 -27.28 -59.40 -3.03
N HIS A 417 -28.45 -58.96 -2.57
CA HIS A 417 -29.42 -59.86 -1.95
C HIS A 417 -29.87 -60.83 -3.04
N SER A 418 -29.31 -62.03 -2.95
CA SER A 418 -29.74 -63.21 -3.65
C SER A 418 -30.58 -64.03 -2.68
N LYS A 419 -31.75 -64.42 -3.18
CA LYS A 419 -32.79 -65.31 -2.64
C LYS A 419 -33.80 -64.69 -1.69
#